data_AF-A0AAQ4CWQ1-F1
#
_entry.id   AF-A0AAQ4CWQ1-F1
#
_cell.length_a   1.000
_cell.length_b   1.000
_cell.length_c   1.000
_cell.angle_alpha   90.00
_cell.angle_beta   90.00
_cell.angle_gamma   90.00
#
_symmetry.space_group_name_H-M   'P 1'
#
loop_
_entity.id
_entity.type
_entity.pdbx_description
1 polymer ?
#
loop_
_entity_poly.entity_id
_entity_poly.type
_entity_poly.pdbx_seq_one_letter_code
_entity_poly.pdbx_strand_id
1 'polypeptide(L)'
;MQHVLEVKIPFLGIPIKGVNNPILVIDGIIYNSHNKSLVKTDTFSEFAEQFNEAIGFNCAKANEYWDTSFPFSSYYIYVTNEIAEKAINECNIPIDRKEKFDVLHLIDEALFPGNYIIKALRTAQELDSSILYREGEEPVKIMDRPFKIRTILSFPIDYRVKYIDNSIIHLVGIIPIEYVESKSIELIEIENGLWSTLYSLPYPSVKNWKWIGDINWVTLIEFLKSEEA
;
A
#
# COMPACT_ATOMS: atom_id res chain seq x y z
N MET A 1 -8.64 14.78 19.32
CA MET A 1 -7.46 13.92 19.50
C MET A 1 -6.97 13.50 18.13
N GLN A 2 -5.69 13.71 17.83
CA GLN A 2 -5.07 13.14 16.62
C GLN A 2 -5.00 11.62 16.83
N HIS A 3 -5.76 10.86 16.06
CA HIS A 3 -5.58 9.41 16.01
C HIS A 3 -4.38 9.13 15.12
N VAL A 4 -3.36 8.53 15.72
CA VAL A 4 -2.19 8.02 15.02
C VAL A 4 -2.51 6.58 14.65
N LEU A 5 -2.42 6.26 13.35
CA LEU A 5 -2.61 4.91 12.85
C LEU A 5 -1.34 4.44 12.15
N GLU A 6 -0.87 3.27 12.56
CA GLU A 6 0.22 2.56 11.91
C GLU A 6 -0.36 1.70 10.78
N VAL A 7 0.15 1.89 9.57
CA VAL A 7 -0.29 1.21 8.36
C VAL A 7 0.91 0.83 7.50
N LYS A 8 0.74 -0.15 6.63
CA LYS A 8 1.74 -0.51 5.61
C LYS A 8 1.62 0.43 4.42
N ILE A 9 2.75 0.92 3.89
CA ILE A 9 2.82 1.87 2.78
C ILE A 9 3.70 1.31 1.67
N PRO A 10 3.25 1.31 0.40
CA PRO A 10 4.09 0.92 -0.73
C PRO A 10 5.04 2.08 -1.07
N PHE A 11 6.17 2.14 -0.37
CA PHE A 11 7.03 3.32 -0.34
C PHE A 11 7.90 3.47 -1.57
N LEU A 12 8.61 2.43 -2.00
CA LEU A 12 9.39 2.44 -3.25
C LEU A 12 8.96 1.30 -4.15
N GLY A 13 9.20 1.43 -5.45
CA GLY A 13 8.78 0.50 -6.48
C GLY A 13 7.72 1.15 -7.36
N ILE A 14 8.10 1.51 -8.60
CA ILE A 14 7.16 2.07 -9.57
C ILE A 14 6.39 0.93 -10.23
N PRO A 15 5.05 0.94 -10.15
CA PRO A 15 4.28 -0.07 -10.82
C PRO A 15 4.34 0.10 -12.34
N ILE A 16 4.53 -0.99 -13.09
CA ILE A 16 4.58 -0.99 -14.55
C ILE A 16 3.85 -2.25 -15.05
N LYS A 17 2.83 -2.07 -15.90
CA LYS A 17 2.02 -3.20 -16.38
C LYS A 17 2.89 -4.24 -17.09
N GLY A 18 2.84 -5.49 -16.61
CA GLY A 18 3.56 -6.62 -17.20
C GLY A 18 5.02 -6.75 -16.76
N VAL A 19 5.50 -5.91 -15.84
CA VAL A 19 6.87 -5.96 -15.31
C VAL A 19 6.81 -6.33 -13.83
N ASN A 20 7.53 -7.39 -13.46
CA ASN A 20 7.63 -7.84 -12.07
C ASN A 20 8.83 -7.17 -11.37
N ASN A 21 8.68 -5.90 -11.03
CA ASN A 21 9.69 -5.15 -10.27
C ASN A 21 9.39 -5.21 -8.76
N PRO A 22 10.44 -5.20 -7.92
CA PRO A 22 10.26 -5.20 -6.48
C PRO A 22 9.57 -3.93 -5.98
N ILE A 23 8.81 -4.08 -4.88
CA ILE A 23 8.23 -3.00 -4.09
C ILE A 23 8.80 -3.07 -2.68
N LEU A 24 9.25 -1.93 -2.18
CA LEU A 24 9.54 -1.72 -0.77
C LEU A 24 8.26 -1.28 -0.05
N VAL A 25 7.78 -2.11 0.86
CA VAL A 25 6.72 -1.78 1.79
C VAL A 25 7.32 -1.42 3.14
N ILE A 26 6.93 -0.27 3.68
CA ILE A 26 7.38 0.20 5.00
C ILE A 26 6.22 0.37 5.97
N ASP A 27 6.57 0.47 7.25
CA ASP A 27 5.67 0.97 8.29
C ASP A 27 5.51 2.50 8.17
N GLY A 28 4.25 2.95 8.17
CA GLY A 28 3.87 4.34 8.08
C GLY A 28 2.97 4.75 9.23
N ILE A 29 3.27 5.89 9.85
CA ILE A 29 2.48 6.53 10.90
C ILE A 29 1.69 7.67 10.25
N ILE A 30 0.40 7.48 10.02
CA ILE A 30 -0.44 8.50 9.39
C ILE A 30 -0.99 9.47 10.41
N TYR A 31 -0.72 10.76 10.19
CA TYR A 31 -1.34 11.84 10.95
C TYR A 31 -2.63 12.24 10.27
N ASN A 32 -3.74 11.85 10.88
CA ASN A 32 -5.06 12.23 10.37
C ASN A 32 -5.22 13.76 10.43
N SER A 33 -5.32 14.38 9.25
CA SER A 33 -5.59 15.80 9.09
C SER A 33 -7.01 16.11 9.56
N HIS A 34 -7.21 17.25 10.23
CA HIS A 34 -8.55 17.68 10.65
C HIS A 34 -9.54 17.86 9.48
N ASN A 35 -9.05 17.96 8.25
CA ASN A 35 -9.87 18.01 7.03
C ASN A 35 -10.02 16.62 6.40
N LYS A 36 -10.73 15.72 7.08
CA LYS A 36 -11.10 14.41 6.53
C LYS A 36 -12.04 14.62 5.35
N SER A 37 -11.67 14.15 4.17
CA SER A 37 -12.63 13.93 3.09
C SER A 37 -12.93 12.44 3.04
N LEU A 38 -14.21 12.10 3.10
CA LEU A 38 -14.68 10.73 2.91
C LEU A 38 -15.15 10.59 1.48
N VAL A 39 -14.50 9.70 0.73
CA VAL A 39 -14.89 9.38 -0.64
C VAL A 39 -15.72 8.10 -0.60
N LYS A 40 -16.89 8.12 -1.23
CA LYS A 40 -17.73 6.93 -1.33
C LYS A 40 -17.05 5.89 -2.23
N THR A 41 -17.00 4.64 -1.78
CA THR A 41 -16.50 3.50 -2.53
C THR A 41 -17.22 2.22 -2.09
N ASP A 42 -17.52 1.35 -3.06
CA ASP A 42 -18.23 0.09 -2.81
C ASP A 42 -17.27 -1.06 -2.43
N THR A 43 -15.96 -0.86 -2.63
CA THR A 43 -14.91 -1.89 -2.41
C THR A 43 -14.97 -2.54 -1.02
N PHE A 44 -15.27 -1.78 0.03
CA PHE A 44 -15.33 -2.34 1.38
C PHE A 44 -16.58 -3.19 1.60
N SER A 45 -17.70 -2.82 0.98
CA SER A 45 -18.92 -3.60 0.99
C SER A 45 -18.72 -4.89 0.19
N GLU A 46 -18.11 -4.81 -0.99
CA GLU A 46 -17.72 -5.97 -1.80
C GLU A 46 -16.79 -6.92 -1.02
N PHE A 47 -15.79 -6.36 -0.31
CA PHE A 47 -14.94 -7.14 0.59
C PHE A 47 -15.74 -7.86 1.68
N ALA A 48 -16.65 -7.15 2.37
CA ALA A 48 -17.44 -7.74 3.44
C ALA A 48 -18.36 -8.86 2.92
N GLU A 49 -18.95 -8.69 1.74
CA GLU A 49 -19.74 -9.71 1.05
C GLU A 49 -18.90 -10.95 0.75
N GLN A 50 -17.76 -10.78 0.06
CA GLN A 50 -16.84 -11.87 -0.27
C GLN A 50 -16.29 -12.57 0.98
N PHE A 51 -16.00 -11.82 2.04
CA PHE A 51 -15.55 -12.39 3.32
C PHE A 51 -16.63 -13.23 3.97
N ASN A 52 -17.87 -12.73 4.02
CA ASN A 52 -19.03 -13.46 4.55
C ASN A 52 -19.31 -14.75 3.75
N GLU A 53 -19.19 -14.70 2.43
CA GLU A 53 -19.30 -15.88 1.56
C GLU A 53 -18.21 -16.91 1.87
N ALA A 54 -16.96 -16.47 2.01
CA ALA A 54 -15.83 -17.36 2.27
C ALA A 54 -15.91 -18.07 3.63
N ILE A 55 -16.37 -17.37 4.67
CA ILE A 55 -16.49 -17.93 6.04
C ILE A 55 -17.83 -18.64 6.26
N GLY A 56 -18.85 -18.39 5.43
CA GLY A 56 -20.21 -18.94 5.58
C GLY A 56 -21.06 -18.29 6.69
N PHE A 57 -20.67 -17.11 7.18
CA PHE A 57 -21.39 -16.35 8.21
C PHE A 57 -21.62 -14.92 7.74
N ASN A 58 -22.70 -14.28 8.20
CA ASN A 58 -23.04 -12.90 7.82
C ASN A 58 -22.69 -11.90 8.94
N CYS A 59 -21.39 -11.68 9.14
CA CYS A 59 -20.86 -10.97 10.30
C CYS A 59 -19.98 -9.77 9.94
N ALA A 60 -19.26 -9.85 8.82
CA ALA A 60 -18.52 -8.71 8.29
C ALA A 60 -19.50 -7.62 7.85
N LYS A 61 -19.29 -6.42 8.39
CA LYS A 61 -20.02 -5.20 8.04
C LYS A 61 -19.02 -4.13 7.70
N ALA A 62 -19.18 -3.54 6.53
CA ALA A 62 -18.35 -2.46 6.06
C ALA A 62 -19.13 -1.16 5.93
N ASN A 63 -18.41 -0.06 6.01
CA ASN A 63 -18.90 1.25 5.57
C ASN A 63 -18.36 1.54 4.16
N GLU A 64 -19.13 2.27 3.36
CA GLU A 64 -18.81 2.57 1.95
C GLU A 64 -17.87 3.78 1.78
N TYR A 65 -16.91 4.00 2.69
CA TYR A 65 -16.12 5.23 2.68
C TYR A 65 -14.61 4.99 2.82
N TRP A 66 -13.85 5.66 1.96
CA TRP A 66 -12.41 5.81 2.08
C TRP A 66 -12.07 7.15 2.75
N ASP A 67 -11.26 7.13 3.82
CA ASP A 67 -10.64 8.33 4.41
C ASP A 67 -9.41 8.73 3.59
N THR A 68 -9.52 9.83 2.83
CA THR A 68 -8.44 10.30 1.93
C THR A 68 -7.21 10.86 2.66
N SER A 69 -7.22 10.87 3.99
CA SER A 69 -6.00 11.10 4.78
C SER A 69 -4.98 9.96 4.59
N PHE A 70 -5.40 8.83 4.03
CA PHE A 70 -4.62 7.62 3.79
C PHE A 70 -4.51 7.33 2.29
N PRO A 71 -3.39 6.80 1.79
CA PRO A 71 -3.38 6.11 0.49
C PRO A 71 -4.44 5.01 0.49
N PHE A 72 -5.14 4.83 -0.62
CA PHE A 72 -6.28 3.93 -0.73
C PHE A 72 -5.91 2.47 -0.41
N SER A 73 -4.83 1.96 -0.99
CA SER A 73 -4.26 0.63 -0.78
C SER A 73 -3.95 0.38 0.69
N SER A 74 -3.26 1.30 1.35
CA SER A 74 -2.93 1.22 2.77
C SER A 74 -4.16 1.24 3.65
N TYR A 75 -5.13 2.11 3.36
CA TYR A 75 -6.40 2.18 4.06
C TYR A 75 -7.19 0.88 3.88
N TYR A 76 -7.22 0.34 2.67
CA TYR A 76 -7.90 -0.90 2.35
C TYR A 76 -7.34 -2.07 3.16
N ILE A 77 -6.03 -2.27 3.17
CA ILE A 77 -5.38 -3.36 3.92
C ILE A 77 -5.64 -3.24 5.43
N TYR A 78 -5.60 -2.00 5.95
CA TYR A 78 -5.89 -1.73 7.36
C TYR A 78 -7.36 -2.05 7.71
N VAL A 79 -8.31 -1.44 7.00
CA VAL A 79 -9.75 -1.56 7.29
C VAL A 79 -10.26 -2.98 7.08
N THR A 80 -9.83 -3.66 6.03
CA THR A 80 -10.27 -5.03 5.75
C THR A 80 -9.79 -6.03 6.80
N ASN A 81 -8.58 -5.86 7.34
CA ASN A 81 -8.13 -6.66 8.48
C ASN A 81 -8.98 -6.37 9.73
N GLU A 82 -9.30 -5.10 10.01
CA GLU A 82 -10.19 -4.74 11.12
C GLU A 82 -11.60 -5.31 10.98
N ILE A 83 -12.16 -5.32 9.77
CA ILE A 83 -13.46 -5.93 9.47
C ILE A 83 -13.40 -7.43 9.73
N ALA A 84 -12.37 -8.11 9.21
CA ALA A 84 -12.19 -9.55 9.39
C ALA A 84 -12.03 -9.93 10.86
N GLU A 85 -11.16 -9.25 11.60
CA GLU A 85 -10.95 -9.47 13.03
C GLU A 85 -12.25 -9.29 13.83
N LYS A 86 -13.01 -8.21 13.57
CA LYS A 86 -14.30 -8.00 14.23
C LYS A 86 -15.28 -9.12 13.91
N ALA A 87 -15.40 -9.51 12.65
CA ALA A 87 -16.32 -10.57 12.22
C ALA A 87 -15.97 -11.93 12.86
N ILE A 88 -14.67 -12.28 12.90
CA ILE A 88 -14.17 -13.50 13.53
C ILE A 88 -14.54 -13.53 15.01
N ASN A 89 -14.32 -12.42 15.71
CA ASN A 89 -14.60 -12.32 17.14
C ASN A 89 -16.10 -12.28 17.45
N GLU A 90 -16.90 -11.51 16.70
CA GLU A 90 -18.35 -11.39 16.92
C GLU A 90 -19.08 -12.72 16.67
N CYS A 91 -18.64 -13.48 15.67
CA CYS A 91 -19.27 -14.75 15.30
C CYS A 91 -18.53 -16.00 15.81
N ASN A 92 -17.48 -15.82 16.61
CA ASN A 92 -16.64 -16.90 17.15
C ASN A 92 -16.20 -17.89 16.06
N ILE A 93 -15.75 -17.39 14.93
CA ILE A 93 -15.33 -18.20 13.79
C ILE A 93 -14.05 -18.94 14.19
N PRO A 94 -14.03 -20.29 14.16
CA PRO A 94 -12.88 -21.07 14.57
C PRO A 94 -11.83 -21.10 13.44
N ILE A 95 -11.15 -19.98 13.23
CA ILE A 95 -10.12 -19.80 12.21
C ILE A 95 -8.80 -19.39 12.86
N ASP A 96 -7.70 -19.97 12.41
CA ASP A 96 -6.37 -19.55 12.89
C ASP A 96 -5.84 -18.32 12.12
N ARG A 97 -4.71 -17.76 12.59
CA ARG A 97 -4.10 -16.58 11.95
C ARG A 97 -3.74 -16.85 10.49
N LYS A 98 -3.21 -18.02 10.17
CA LYS A 98 -2.75 -18.36 8.83
C LYS A 98 -3.94 -18.48 7.90
N GLU A 99 -4.96 -19.24 8.29
CA GLU A 99 -6.20 -19.40 7.54
C GLU A 99 -6.89 -18.05 7.30
N LYS A 100 -6.87 -17.14 8.30
CA LYS A 100 -7.37 -15.77 8.11
C LYS A 100 -6.63 -15.07 6.97
N PHE A 101 -5.30 -15.08 6.97
CA PHE A 101 -4.53 -14.44 5.91
C PHE A 101 -4.69 -15.12 4.56
N ASP A 102 -4.81 -16.45 4.51
CA ASP A 102 -5.12 -17.19 3.28
C ASP A 102 -6.46 -16.71 2.68
N VAL A 103 -7.50 -16.55 3.50
CA VAL A 103 -8.80 -16.00 3.07
C VAL A 103 -8.66 -14.54 2.59
N LEU A 104 -7.93 -13.70 3.34
CA LEU A 104 -7.72 -12.31 2.95
C LEU A 104 -7.00 -12.19 1.61
N HIS A 105 -5.95 -12.98 1.36
CA HIS A 105 -5.23 -13.00 0.08
C HIS A 105 -6.13 -13.45 -1.08
N LEU A 106 -7.01 -14.43 -0.86
CA LEU A 106 -7.96 -14.89 -1.89
C LEU A 106 -8.97 -13.80 -2.27
N ILE A 107 -9.51 -13.08 -1.28
CA ILE A 107 -10.44 -11.98 -1.53
C ILE A 107 -9.72 -10.81 -2.20
N ASP A 108 -8.50 -10.50 -1.75
CA ASP A 108 -7.67 -9.46 -2.35
C ASP A 108 -7.40 -9.75 -3.84
N GLU A 109 -7.10 -10.99 -4.21
CA GLU A 109 -6.93 -11.40 -5.62
C GLU A 109 -8.25 -11.35 -6.41
N ALA A 110 -9.39 -11.66 -5.77
CA ALA A 110 -10.70 -11.57 -6.41
C ALA A 110 -11.09 -10.12 -6.73
N LEU A 111 -10.86 -9.19 -5.80
CA LEU A 111 -11.18 -7.77 -5.94
C LEU A 111 -10.15 -7.02 -6.80
N PHE A 112 -8.87 -7.38 -6.69
CA PHE A 112 -7.77 -6.73 -7.41
C PHE A 112 -6.88 -7.75 -8.14
N PRO A 113 -7.38 -8.41 -9.19
CA PRO A 113 -6.65 -9.46 -9.90
C PRO A 113 -5.28 -8.99 -10.40
N GLY A 114 -4.23 -9.73 -10.02
CA GLY A 114 -2.85 -9.43 -10.40
C GLY A 114 -2.28 -8.13 -9.81
N ASN A 115 -2.91 -7.53 -8.79
CA ASN A 115 -2.40 -6.32 -8.15
C ASN A 115 -1.36 -6.64 -7.08
N TYR A 116 -0.09 -6.53 -7.46
CA TYR A 116 1.04 -6.82 -6.59
C TYR A 116 1.27 -5.79 -5.47
N ILE A 117 0.71 -4.57 -5.56
CA ILE A 117 0.77 -3.60 -4.44
C ILE A 117 -0.05 -4.14 -3.27
N ILE A 118 -1.28 -4.59 -3.53
CA ILE A 118 -2.15 -5.18 -2.51
C ILE A 118 -1.51 -6.42 -1.92
N LYS A 119 -0.99 -7.33 -2.76
CA LYS A 119 -0.28 -8.53 -2.31
C LYS A 119 0.92 -8.19 -1.42
N ALA A 120 1.75 -7.22 -1.83
CA ALA A 120 2.90 -6.79 -1.05
C ALA A 120 2.48 -6.25 0.32
N LEU A 121 1.45 -5.39 0.36
CA LEU A 121 0.96 -4.81 1.60
C LEU A 121 0.31 -5.84 2.53
N ARG A 122 -0.49 -6.77 2.00
CA ARG A 122 -1.08 -7.86 2.79
C ARG A 122 0.00 -8.78 3.34
N THR A 123 0.99 -9.14 2.53
CA THR A 123 2.15 -9.94 2.96
C THR A 123 2.94 -9.22 4.06
N ALA A 124 3.14 -7.91 3.94
CA ALA A 124 3.81 -7.10 4.97
C ALA A 124 3.01 -7.06 6.28
N GLN A 125 1.68 -6.99 6.20
CA GLN A 125 0.77 -7.05 7.34
C GLN A 125 0.78 -8.45 8.00
N GLU A 126 0.77 -9.51 7.19
CA GLU A 126 0.87 -10.89 7.67
C GLU A 126 2.18 -11.13 8.43
N LEU A 127 3.30 -10.67 7.88
CA LEU A 127 4.63 -10.81 8.46
C LEU A 127 4.91 -9.83 9.61
N ASP A 128 4.01 -8.86 9.80
CA ASP A 128 4.14 -7.75 10.74
C ASP A 128 5.50 -7.05 10.65
N SER A 129 5.92 -6.72 9.43
CA SER A 129 7.24 -6.15 9.17
C SER A 129 7.24 -5.27 7.93
N SER A 130 8.20 -4.35 7.84
CA SER A 130 8.58 -3.73 6.57
C SER A 130 9.28 -4.78 5.70
N ILE A 131 8.97 -4.82 4.40
CA ILE A 131 9.46 -5.86 3.50
C ILE A 131 9.86 -5.33 2.14
N LEU A 132 10.85 -5.97 1.51
CA LEU A 132 11.04 -5.92 0.07
C LEU A 132 10.31 -7.11 -0.54
N TYR A 133 9.40 -6.83 -1.45
CA TYR A 133 8.51 -7.81 -2.05
C TYR A 133 8.69 -7.85 -3.57
N ARG A 134 8.75 -9.05 -4.14
CA ARG A 134 8.64 -9.29 -5.59
C ARG A 134 7.77 -10.52 -5.81
N GLU A 135 6.84 -10.45 -6.76
CA GLU A 135 5.91 -11.56 -7.01
C GLU A 135 6.70 -12.83 -7.38
N GLY A 136 6.36 -13.95 -6.74
CA GLY A 136 7.02 -15.25 -6.96
C GLY A 136 8.32 -15.46 -6.20
N GLU A 137 8.73 -14.50 -5.36
CA GLU A 137 9.89 -14.65 -4.46
C GLU A 137 9.49 -14.60 -2.99
N GLU A 138 10.35 -15.13 -2.12
CA GLU A 138 10.17 -14.96 -0.69
C GLU A 138 10.42 -13.48 -0.30
N PRO A 139 9.51 -12.86 0.47
CA PRO A 139 9.67 -11.47 0.90
C PRO A 139 10.86 -11.33 1.86
N VAL A 140 11.68 -10.30 1.65
CA VAL A 140 12.81 -10.00 2.52
C VAL A 140 12.38 -9.03 3.59
N LYS A 141 12.47 -9.43 4.86
CA LYS A 141 12.17 -8.55 5.99
C LYS A 141 13.24 -7.48 6.15
N ILE A 142 12.81 -6.25 6.42
CA ILE A 142 13.67 -5.10 6.59
C ILE A 142 13.42 -4.49 7.95
N MET A 143 14.51 -4.14 8.64
CA MET A 143 14.44 -3.34 9.84
C MET A 143 14.48 -1.87 9.43
N ASP A 144 13.30 -1.25 9.37
CA ASP A 144 13.16 0.19 9.14
C ASP A 144 12.40 0.87 10.27
N ARG A 145 12.70 2.15 10.47
CA ARG A 145 11.91 2.99 11.37
C ARG A 145 10.64 3.43 10.64
N PRO A 146 9.50 3.48 11.33
CA PRO A 146 8.26 3.91 10.70
C PRO A 146 8.36 5.38 10.27
N PHE A 147 7.87 5.69 9.08
CA PHE A 147 7.83 7.05 8.56
C PHE A 147 6.54 7.74 8.97
N LYS A 148 6.65 8.98 9.47
CA LYS A 148 5.48 9.82 9.67
C LYS A 148 4.99 10.30 8.30
N ILE A 149 3.75 10.02 7.94
CA ILE A 149 3.22 10.26 6.60
C ILE A 149 1.97 11.12 6.65
N ARG A 150 1.87 12.03 5.68
CA ARG A 150 0.67 12.80 5.39
C ARG A 150 0.34 12.66 3.91
N THR A 151 -0.88 12.25 3.60
CA THR A 151 -1.40 12.26 2.24
C THR A 151 -1.68 13.70 1.80
N ILE A 152 -1.17 14.09 0.64
CA ILE A 152 -1.40 15.42 0.07
C ILE A 152 -2.56 15.37 -0.91
N LEU A 153 -2.49 14.44 -1.88
CA LEU A 153 -3.51 14.25 -2.90
C LEU A 153 -3.39 12.87 -3.55
N SER A 154 -4.48 12.41 -4.16
CA SER A 154 -4.55 11.15 -4.90
C SER A 154 -5.35 11.38 -6.20
N PHE A 155 -4.95 10.72 -7.29
CA PHE A 155 -5.72 10.73 -8.54
C PHE A 155 -5.59 9.40 -9.29
N PRO A 156 -6.58 9.04 -10.12
CA PRO A 156 -6.54 7.78 -10.84
C PRO A 156 -5.42 7.78 -11.87
N ILE A 157 -4.78 6.64 -12.08
CA ILE A 157 -3.67 6.48 -13.02
C ILE A 157 -3.81 5.19 -13.82
N ASP A 158 -3.34 5.22 -15.08
CA ASP A 158 -3.18 4.03 -15.90
C ASP A 158 -1.69 3.67 -15.98
N TYR A 159 -1.33 2.51 -15.43
CA TYR A 159 0.04 2.01 -15.39
C TYR A 159 0.58 1.48 -16.74
N ARG A 160 -0.06 1.85 -17.85
CA ARG A 160 0.44 1.61 -19.22
C ARG A 160 1.45 2.68 -19.61
N VAL A 161 2.73 2.31 -19.60
CA VAL A 161 3.82 3.17 -20.07
C VAL A 161 3.92 3.13 -21.60
N LYS A 162 4.08 4.30 -22.23
CA LYS A 162 4.20 4.42 -23.71
C LYS A 162 5.54 3.95 -24.25
N TYR A 163 6.63 4.24 -23.54
CA TYR A 163 7.99 3.93 -23.93
C TYR A 163 8.72 3.33 -22.74
N ILE A 164 9.11 2.06 -22.85
CA ILE A 164 9.88 1.38 -21.83
C ILE A 164 10.95 0.51 -22.47
N ASP A 165 12.15 0.54 -21.89
CA ASP A 165 13.25 -0.33 -22.25
C ASP A 165 13.79 -1.05 -21.01
N ASN A 166 14.69 -2.01 -21.24
CA ASN A 166 15.26 -2.83 -20.17
C ASN A 166 16.09 -2.01 -19.16
N SER A 167 16.69 -0.89 -19.59
CA SER A 167 17.49 -0.03 -18.70
C SER A 167 16.57 0.67 -17.70
N ILE A 168 15.43 1.17 -18.17
CA ILE A 168 14.40 1.77 -17.31
C ILE A 168 13.83 0.73 -16.34
N ILE A 169 13.52 -0.47 -16.84
CA ILE A 169 13.00 -1.57 -16.00
C ILE A 169 14.00 -1.89 -14.90
N HIS A 170 15.28 -2.04 -15.25
CA HIS A 170 16.35 -2.32 -14.30
C HIS A 170 16.52 -1.20 -13.28
N LEU A 171 16.50 0.06 -13.72
CA LEU A 171 16.62 1.22 -12.83
C LEU A 171 15.45 1.28 -11.84
N VAL A 172 14.22 1.07 -12.29
CA VAL A 172 13.05 1.01 -11.39
C VAL A 172 13.19 -0.14 -10.39
N GLY A 173 13.72 -1.28 -10.82
CA GLY A 173 13.87 -2.45 -9.95
C GLY A 173 15.00 -2.31 -8.93
N ILE A 174 16.09 -1.62 -9.25
CA ILE A 174 17.26 -1.51 -8.37
C ILE A 174 17.08 -0.44 -7.27
N ILE A 175 16.30 0.61 -7.52
CA ILE A 175 16.03 1.69 -6.56
C ILE A 175 15.55 1.19 -5.18
N PRO A 176 14.48 0.39 -5.07
CA PRO A 176 14.03 -0.09 -3.77
C PRO A 176 15.08 -0.95 -3.06
N ILE A 177 15.89 -1.71 -3.81
CA ILE A 177 16.97 -2.55 -3.27
C ILE A 177 18.09 -1.68 -2.70
N GLU A 178 18.61 -0.75 -3.49
CA GLU A 178 19.69 0.17 -3.10
C GLU A 178 19.26 1.09 -1.95
N TYR A 179 17.98 1.46 -1.89
CA TYR A 179 17.47 2.26 -0.79
C TYR A 179 17.50 1.49 0.53
N VAL A 180 17.20 0.18 0.50
CA VAL A 180 17.25 -0.66 1.70
C VAL A 180 18.65 -0.70 2.29
N GLU A 181 19.68 -0.73 1.43
CA GLU A 181 21.08 -0.77 1.85
C GLU A 181 21.61 0.61 2.27
N SER A 182 21.34 1.66 1.46
CA SER A 182 21.95 2.99 1.63
C SER A 182 21.14 3.98 2.46
N LYS A 183 19.82 3.81 2.52
CA LYS A 183 18.85 4.79 3.07
C LYS A 183 18.98 6.19 2.45
N SER A 184 19.50 6.28 1.24
CA SER A 184 19.75 7.55 0.53
C SER A 184 18.44 8.22 0.10
N ILE A 185 18.27 9.49 0.46
CA ILE A 185 17.11 10.30 0.05
C ILE A 185 17.17 10.61 -1.45
N GLU A 186 18.37 10.66 -2.02
CA GLU A 186 18.58 10.88 -3.46
C GLU A 186 17.88 9.81 -4.30
N LEU A 187 17.77 8.57 -3.81
CA LEU A 187 17.00 7.51 -4.49
C LEU A 187 15.50 7.80 -4.55
N ILE A 188 14.95 8.50 -3.55
CA ILE A 188 13.55 8.97 -3.58
C ILE A 188 13.39 10.04 -4.66
N GLU A 189 14.35 10.97 -4.78
CA GLU A 189 14.35 12.01 -5.82
C GLU A 189 14.45 11.41 -7.23
N ILE A 190 15.31 10.40 -7.41
CA ILE A 190 15.44 9.65 -8.67
C ILE A 190 14.12 8.97 -9.02
N GLU A 191 13.50 8.26 -8.08
CA GLU A 191 12.22 7.59 -8.35
C GLU A 191 11.10 8.59 -8.70
N ASN A 192 11.04 9.74 -8.03
CA ASN A 192 10.12 10.81 -8.40
C ASN A 192 10.34 11.32 -9.84
N GLY A 193 11.60 11.41 -10.29
CA GLY A 193 11.94 11.73 -11.68
C GLY A 193 11.44 10.67 -12.66
N LEU A 194 11.50 9.40 -12.29
CA LEU A 194 10.96 8.29 -13.08
C LEU A 194 9.42 8.32 -13.12
N TRP A 195 8.75 8.59 -12.01
CA TRP A 195 7.30 8.83 -11.98
C TRP A 195 6.89 9.93 -12.97
N SER A 196 7.61 11.05 -12.97
CA SER A 196 7.37 12.14 -13.92
C SER A 196 7.59 11.74 -15.37
N THR A 197 8.63 10.94 -15.64
CA THR A 197 8.99 10.56 -17.01
C THR A 197 8.04 9.50 -17.57
N LEU A 198 7.72 8.48 -16.78
CA LEU A 198 6.93 7.32 -17.21
C LEU A 198 5.43 7.64 -17.30
N TYR A 199 4.93 8.45 -16.38
CA TYR A 199 3.51 8.70 -16.21
C TYR A 199 3.10 10.16 -16.36
N SER A 200 4.03 11.03 -16.78
CA SER A 200 3.77 12.47 -16.95
C SER A 200 3.27 13.16 -15.67
N LEU A 201 3.67 12.65 -14.51
CA LEU A 201 3.35 13.27 -13.22
C LEU A 201 4.22 14.51 -12.98
N PRO A 202 3.71 15.55 -12.30
CA PRO A 202 4.53 16.69 -11.96
C PRO A 202 5.64 16.27 -10.99
N TYR A 203 6.87 16.69 -11.27
CA TYR A 203 8.00 16.41 -10.39
C TYR A 203 7.82 17.15 -9.06
N PRO A 204 7.82 16.47 -7.90
CA PRO A 204 7.71 17.14 -6.61
C PRO A 204 8.92 18.04 -6.37
N SER A 205 8.70 19.35 -6.26
CA SER A 205 9.77 20.32 -5.97
C SER A 205 10.17 20.36 -4.49
N VAL A 206 9.40 19.71 -3.62
CA VAL A 206 9.63 19.62 -2.18
C VAL A 206 10.31 18.29 -1.86
N LYS A 207 11.49 18.32 -1.22
CA LYS A 207 12.35 17.15 -0.99
C LYS A 207 11.69 15.99 -0.24
N ASN A 208 10.75 16.30 0.65
CA ASN A 208 10.08 15.30 1.47
C ASN A 208 8.73 14.84 0.88
N TRP A 209 8.48 15.14 -0.38
CA TRP A 209 7.29 14.69 -1.10
C TRP A 209 7.63 13.57 -2.05
N LYS A 210 6.70 12.64 -2.21
CA LYS A 210 6.92 11.43 -2.98
C LYS A 210 5.65 10.88 -3.60
N TRP A 211 5.76 10.46 -4.87
CA TRP A 211 4.74 9.64 -5.51
C TRP A 211 4.86 8.18 -5.09
N ILE A 212 3.73 7.56 -4.74
CA ILE A 212 3.61 6.14 -4.47
C ILE A 212 2.51 5.50 -5.31
N GLY A 213 2.70 4.23 -5.66
CA GLY A 213 1.65 3.44 -6.32
C GLY A 213 0.52 3.11 -5.35
N ASP A 214 -0.73 3.22 -5.79
CA ASP A 214 -1.90 3.12 -4.92
C ASP A 214 -3.07 2.38 -5.59
N ILE A 215 -2.83 1.10 -5.92
CA ILE A 215 -3.70 0.21 -6.71
C ILE A 215 -3.90 0.67 -8.15
N ASN A 216 -4.91 1.51 -8.38
CA ASN A 216 -5.29 2.15 -9.65
C ASN A 216 -5.24 3.68 -9.53
N TRP A 217 -4.67 4.17 -8.43
CA TRP A 217 -4.37 5.55 -8.14
C TRP A 217 -2.87 5.74 -8.01
N VAL A 218 -2.43 6.98 -8.13
CA VAL A 218 -1.14 7.39 -7.60
C VAL A 218 -1.41 8.43 -6.52
N THR A 219 -0.66 8.33 -5.43
CA THR A 219 -0.85 9.19 -4.27
C THR A 219 0.44 9.96 -4.00
N LEU A 220 0.31 11.27 -3.86
CA LEU A 220 1.38 12.13 -3.39
C LEU A 220 1.36 12.11 -1.87
N ILE A 221 2.43 11.61 -1.29
CA ILE A 221 2.63 11.64 0.14
C ILE A 221 3.73 12.63 0.51
N GLU A 222 3.61 13.20 1.69
CA GLU A 222 4.69 13.83 2.40
C GLU A 222 5.18 12.90 3.50
N PHE A 223 6.47 12.68 3.57
CA PHE A 223 7.10 12.05 4.71
C PHE A 223 7.72 13.10 5.62
N LEU A 224 7.31 13.11 6.88
CA LEU A 224 7.85 13.98 7.91
C LEU A 224 9.02 13.23 8.56
N LYS A 225 10.17 13.90 8.71
CA LYS A 225 11.23 13.33 9.53
C LYS A 225 10.67 13.06 10.92
N SER A 226 10.79 11.83 11.40
CA SER A 226 10.71 11.60 12.84
C SER A 226 11.82 12.44 13.45
N GLU A 227 11.47 13.41 14.29
CA GLU A 227 12.48 14.09 15.12
C GLU A 227 13.36 13.01 15.75
N GLU A 228 14.67 13.16 15.57
CA GLU A 228 15.66 12.36 16.29
C GLU A 228 15.36 12.55 17.78
N ALA A 229 14.80 11.53 18.42
CA ALA A 229 14.66 11.45 19.87
C ALA A 229 16.01 11.05 20.47
#